data_AF-A0A932NWX5-F1
#
_entry.id   AF-A0A932NWX5-F1
#
_cell.length_a   1.000
_cell.length_b   1.000
_cell.length_c   1.000
_cell.angle_alpha   90.00
_cell.angle_beta   90.00
_cell.angle_gamma   90.00
#
_symmetry.space_group_name_H-M   'P 1'
#
loop_
_entity.id
_entity.type
_entity.pdbx_description
1 polymer ?
#
loop_
_entity_poly.entity_id
_entity_poly.type
_entity_poly.pdbx_seq_one_letter_code
_entity_poly.pdbx_strand_id
1 'polypeptide(L)'
;MEMPRIVISAAHRSSGKTTVAIGLCAAFAGLGRSVQAFKKGPDYIDPMWLSAASGRSCRNLDHYLMGEEDLLSVFSRGAEGADINIIEGNAGLFDSIDVDGKGSTATLARLLDAPVVLVVDCHGMNRGIAP
;
A
#
# COMPACT_ATOMS: atom_id res chain seq x y z
N MET A 1 10.44 17.67 -5.54
CA MET A 1 11.11 16.36 -5.72
C MET A 1 10.03 15.35 -6.06
N GLU A 2 10.28 14.51 -7.05
CA GLU A 2 9.36 13.43 -7.40
C GLU A 2 9.39 12.38 -6.29
N MET A 3 8.22 11.87 -5.86
CA MET A 3 8.11 10.81 -4.84
C MET A 3 7.51 9.57 -5.50
N PRO A 4 8.29 8.72 -6.20
CA PRO A 4 7.77 7.54 -6.86
C PRO A 4 7.01 6.66 -5.88
N ARG A 5 5.81 6.23 -6.26
CA ARG A 5 4.85 5.62 -5.33
C ARG A 5 3.92 4.66 -6.07
N ILE A 6 3.60 3.55 -5.42
CA ILE A 6 2.61 2.59 -5.90
C ILE A 6 1.75 2.11 -4.74
N VAL A 7 0.47 1.87 -5.01
CA VAL A 7 -0.47 1.26 -4.06
C VAL A 7 -0.70 -0.19 -4.44
N ILE A 8 -0.41 -1.11 -3.53
CA ILE A 8 -0.71 -2.53 -3.67
C ILE A 8 -2.11 -2.80 -3.12
N SER A 9 -3.02 -3.28 -3.97
CA SER A 9 -4.39 -3.61 -3.58
C SER A 9 -4.84 -4.94 -4.17
N ALA A 10 -6.09 -5.34 -3.95
CA ALA A 10 -6.68 -6.55 -4.54
C ALA A 10 -8.20 -6.40 -4.68
N ALA A 11 -8.82 -7.38 -5.34
CA ALA A 11 -10.27 -7.47 -5.44
C ALA A 11 -10.94 -7.86 -4.10
N HIS A 12 -10.25 -8.61 -3.24
CA HIS A 12 -10.78 -9.07 -1.96
C HIS A 12 -9.69 -9.28 -0.89
N ARG A 13 -10.10 -9.67 0.31
CA ARG A 13 -9.19 -10.10 1.39
C ARG A 13 -8.46 -11.39 1.00
N SER A 14 -7.30 -11.62 1.60
CA SER A 14 -6.53 -12.88 1.42
C SER A 14 -6.02 -13.19 0.00
N SER A 15 -6.04 -12.23 -0.94
CA SER A 15 -5.50 -12.45 -2.31
C SER A 15 -3.96 -12.43 -2.44
N GLY A 16 -3.20 -12.45 -1.32
CA GLY A 16 -1.73 -12.39 -1.36
C GLY A 16 -1.11 -10.98 -1.46
N LYS A 17 -1.90 -9.91 -1.29
CA LYS A 17 -1.43 -8.50 -1.31
C LYS A 17 -0.20 -8.26 -0.44
N THR A 18 -0.26 -8.73 0.81
CA THR A 18 0.79 -8.53 1.81
C THR A 18 2.08 -9.21 1.39
N THR A 19 1.99 -10.43 0.85
CA THR A 19 3.14 -11.17 0.28
C THR A 19 3.77 -10.40 -0.87
N VAL A 20 2.96 -9.86 -1.78
CA VAL A 20 3.44 -9.04 -2.91
C VAL A 20 4.10 -7.76 -2.41
N ALA A 21 3.48 -7.05 -1.47
CA ALA A 21 4.01 -5.80 -0.91
C ALA A 21 5.36 -6.04 -0.19
N ILE A 22 5.43 -7.05 0.67
CA ILE A 22 6.68 -7.48 1.35
C ILE A 22 7.75 -7.85 0.33
N GLY A 23 7.40 -8.66 -0.68
CA GLY A 23 8.32 -9.10 -1.72
C GLY A 23 8.89 -7.93 -2.53
N LEU A 24 8.06 -6.96 -2.90
CA LEU A 24 8.51 -5.74 -3.58
C LEU A 24 9.41 -4.89 -2.69
N CYS A 25 9.05 -4.70 -1.41
CA CYS A 25 9.91 -4.00 -0.45
C CYS A 25 11.29 -4.64 -0.35
N ALA A 26 11.34 -5.96 -0.13
CA ALA A 26 12.58 -6.71 -0.01
C ALA A 26 13.39 -6.69 -1.31
N ALA A 27 12.74 -6.80 -2.48
CA ALA A 27 13.42 -6.78 -3.77
C ALA A 27 14.07 -5.41 -4.05
N PHE A 28 13.35 -4.30 -3.85
CA PHE A 28 13.92 -2.97 -4.05
C PHE A 28 15.03 -2.66 -3.02
N ALA A 29 14.83 -3.02 -1.75
CA ALA A 29 15.86 -2.88 -0.74
C ALA A 29 17.12 -3.72 -1.08
N GLY A 30 16.94 -4.94 -1.58
CA GLY A 30 18.02 -5.81 -2.06
C GLY A 30 18.77 -5.25 -3.27
N LEU A 31 18.14 -4.37 -4.05
CA LEU A 31 18.77 -3.60 -5.12
C LEU A 31 19.46 -2.31 -4.62
N GLY A 32 19.55 -2.11 -3.31
CA GLY A 32 20.17 -0.94 -2.69
C GLY A 32 19.31 0.33 -2.76
N ARG A 33 18.01 0.21 -3.05
CA ARG A 33 17.08 1.35 -3.07
C ARG A 33 16.56 1.64 -1.67
N SER A 34 16.43 2.92 -1.34
CA SER A 34 15.73 3.36 -0.13
C SER A 34 14.23 3.19 -0.32
N VAL A 35 13.62 2.24 0.40
CA VAL A 35 12.19 1.92 0.28
C VAL A 35 11.44 2.44 1.50
N GLN A 36 10.43 3.28 1.31
CA GLN A 36 9.50 3.61 2.38
C GLN A 36 8.20 2.83 2.22
N ALA A 37 7.92 1.94 3.17
CA ALA A 37 6.65 1.24 3.23
C ALA A 37 5.59 2.04 3.99
N PHE A 38 4.34 1.92 3.55
CA PHE A 38 3.16 2.42 4.25
C PHE A 38 2.07 1.35 4.27
N LYS A 39 1.21 1.40 5.28
CA LYS A 39 0.05 0.52 5.41
C LYS A 39 -1.22 1.33 5.54
N LYS A 40 -2.24 0.99 4.76
CA LYS A 40 -3.56 1.60 4.90
C LYS A 40 -4.29 1.01 6.11
N GLY A 41 -4.76 1.89 7.00
CA GLY A 41 -5.50 1.54 8.21
C GLY A 41 -4.62 1.49 9.48
N PRO A 42 -5.20 1.27 10.67
CA PRO A 42 -4.48 1.16 11.91
C PRO A 42 -4.13 -0.31 12.11
N ASP A 43 -3.02 -0.74 11.51
CA ASP A 43 -2.51 -2.11 11.60
C ASP A 43 -1.24 -2.15 12.46
N TYR A 44 -0.91 -3.33 12.97
CA TYR A 44 0.27 -3.58 13.79
C TYR A 44 1.13 -4.71 13.23
N ILE A 45 0.55 -5.74 12.62
CA ILE A 45 1.28 -6.92 12.16
C ILE A 45 1.90 -6.65 10.79
N ASP A 46 1.10 -6.17 9.83
CA ASP A 46 1.60 -5.90 8.48
C ASP A 46 2.72 -4.85 8.47
N PRO A 47 2.63 -3.74 9.24
CA PRO A 47 3.72 -2.78 9.35
C PRO A 47 5.02 -3.39 9.87
N MET A 48 4.99 -4.38 10.76
CA MET A 48 6.20 -5.04 11.25
C MET A 48 6.91 -5.80 10.12
N TRP A 49 6.17 -6.57 9.32
CA TRP A 49 6.73 -7.30 8.18
C TRP A 49 7.24 -6.37 7.08
N LEU A 50 6.46 -5.33 6.76
CA LEU A 50 6.87 -4.31 5.80
C LEU A 50 8.11 -3.54 6.26
N SER A 51 8.22 -3.26 7.57
CA SER A 51 9.41 -2.61 8.12
C SER A 51 10.65 -3.50 8.00
N ALA A 52 10.51 -4.78 8.32
CA ALA A 52 11.58 -5.75 8.19
C ALA A 52 12.05 -5.90 6.73
N ALA A 53 11.11 -5.89 5.78
CA ALA A 53 11.42 -6.03 4.35
C ALA A 53 12.03 -4.77 3.72
N SER A 54 11.57 -3.58 4.13
CA SER A 54 12.05 -2.31 3.56
C SER A 54 13.30 -1.76 4.24
N GLY A 55 13.63 -2.25 5.45
CA GLY A 55 14.72 -1.69 6.26
C GLY A 55 14.42 -0.33 6.87
N ARG A 56 13.18 0.18 6.72
CA ARG A 56 12.69 1.46 7.27
C ARG A 56 11.39 1.21 8.03
N SER A 57 11.11 2.02 9.05
CA SER A 57 9.86 1.91 9.79
C SER A 57 8.66 2.19 8.88
N CYS A 58 7.77 1.22 8.74
CA CYS A 58 6.51 1.34 8.04
C CYS A 58 5.58 2.28 8.80
N ARG A 59 4.83 3.11 8.08
CA ARG A 59 3.89 4.09 8.65
C ARG A 59 2.46 3.79 8.24
N ASN A 60 1.53 3.93 9.18
CA ASN A 60 0.10 3.82 8.89
C ASN A 60 -0.43 5.09 8.21
N LEU A 61 -1.31 4.91 7.23
CA LEU A 61 -2.10 5.94 6.57
C LEU A 61 -3.58 5.58 6.75
N ASP A 62 -4.26 6.30 7.64
CA ASP A 62 -5.61 5.94 8.07
C ASP A 62 -6.56 7.13 7.95
N HIS A 63 -7.56 7.02 7.08
CA HIS A 63 -8.56 8.08 6.85
C HIS A 63 -9.59 8.26 7.98
N TYR A 64 -9.73 7.29 8.89
CA TYR A 64 -10.61 7.40 10.05
C TYR A 64 -9.94 8.12 11.22
N LEU A 65 -8.63 7.92 11.39
CA LEU A 65 -7.84 8.51 12.46
C LEU A 65 -7.12 9.79 12.05
N MET A 66 -6.94 10.04 10.75
CA MET A 66 -6.22 11.21 10.21
C MET A 66 -7.10 11.98 9.24
N GLY A 67 -7.02 13.32 9.33
CA GLY A 67 -7.49 14.19 8.25
C GLY A 67 -6.62 14.05 7.00
N GLU A 68 -7.12 14.50 5.85
CA GLU A 68 -6.37 14.40 4.59
C GLU A 68 -5.02 15.15 4.63
N GLU A 69 -4.98 16.33 5.26
CA GLU A 69 -3.74 17.11 5.42
C GLU A 69 -2.71 16.37 6.28
N ASP A 70 -3.15 15.75 7.37
CA ASP A 70 -2.28 14.94 8.25
C ASP A 70 -1.76 13.71 7.51
N LEU A 71 -2.61 13.05 6.74
CA LEU A 71 -2.24 11.90 5.94
C LEU A 71 -1.17 12.27 4.90
N LEU A 72 -1.37 13.37 4.17
CA LEU A 72 -0.40 13.89 3.21
C LEU A 72 0.92 14.30 3.88
N SER A 73 0.84 14.88 5.08
CA SER A 73 2.01 15.24 5.90
C SER A 73 2.79 14.00 6.35
N VAL A 74 2.11 12.97 6.87
CA VAL A 74 2.72 11.69 7.27
C VAL A 74 3.37 10.99 6.08
N PHE A 75 2.69 10.95 4.93
CA PHE A 75 3.21 10.40 3.69
C PHE A 75 4.47 11.15 3.25
N SER A 76 4.39 12.47 3.10
CA SER A 76 5.50 13.29 2.60
C SER A 76 6.74 13.20 3.48
N ARG A 77 6.55 13.24 4.81
CA ARG A 77 7.64 13.06 5.79
C ARG A 77 8.22 11.65 5.80
N GLY A 78 7.42 10.64 5.45
CA GLY A 78 7.90 9.26 5.35
C GLY A 78 8.69 9.04 4.06
N ALA A 79 8.22 9.63 2.97
CA ALA A 79 8.77 9.52 1.63
C ALA A 79 10.11 10.25 1.47
N GLU A 80 10.46 11.13 2.40
CA GLU A 80 11.74 11.85 2.36
C GLU A 80 12.93 10.88 2.35
N GLY A 81 13.79 11.04 1.34
CA GLY A 81 14.95 10.20 1.10
C GLY A 81 14.63 8.77 0.67
N ALA A 82 13.40 8.47 0.26
CA ALA A 82 13.03 7.19 -0.36
C ALA A 82 13.10 7.28 -1.89
N ASP A 83 13.69 6.27 -2.52
CA ASP A 83 13.68 6.09 -3.97
C ASP A 83 12.31 5.60 -4.47
N ILE A 84 11.60 4.84 -3.62
CA ILE A 84 10.25 4.35 -3.90
C ILE A 84 9.41 4.19 -2.64
N ASN A 85 8.13 4.52 -2.76
CA ASN A 85 7.12 4.39 -1.70
C ASN A 85 6.15 3.26 -2.05
N ILE A 86 6.01 2.28 -1.16
CA ILE A 86 5.11 1.14 -1.36
C ILE A 86 4.00 1.22 -0.31
N ILE A 87 2.77 1.42 -0.77
CA ILE A 87 1.61 1.53 0.10
C ILE A 87 0.79 0.25 -0.01
N GLU A 88 0.72 -0.54 1.05
CA GLU A 88 -0.16 -1.71 1.10
C GLU A 88 -1.59 -1.29 1.51
N GLY A 89 -2.58 -1.63 0.68
CA GLY A 89 -3.99 -1.46 0.98
C GLY A 89 -4.50 -2.37 2.11
N ASN A 90 -5.80 -2.31 2.39
CA ASN A 90 -6.47 -3.33 3.19
C ASN A 90 -7.72 -3.80 2.45
N ALA A 91 -8.21 -5.00 2.80
CA ALA A 91 -9.39 -5.58 2.17
C ALA A 91 -9.33 -5.57 0.62
N GLY A 92 -10.43 -5.24 -0.06
CA GLY A 92 -10.49 -4.94 -1.48
C GLY A 92 -10.28 -3.45 -1.79
N LEU A 93 -9.97 -3.13 -3.05
CA LEU A 93 -9.63 -1.78 -3.53
C LEU A 93 -10.68 -0.71 -3.18
N PHE A 94 -11.95 -1.05 -3.31
CA PHE A 94 -13.07 -0.15 -3.06
C PHE A 94 -13.77 -0.40 -1.72
N ASP A 95 -13.27 -1.32 -0.89
CA ASP A 95 -13.88 -1.62 0.40
C ASP A 95 -13.68 -0.44 1.38
N SER A 96 -14.78 0.03 1.96
CA SER A 96 -14.82 1.01 3.05
C SER A 96 -15.96 0.70 4.01
N ILE A 97 -15.83 1.19 5.25
CA ILE A 97 -16.93 1.14 6.24
C ILE A 97 -17.97 2.23 5.92
N ASP A 98 -17.54 3.30 5.24
CA ASP A 98 -18.43 4.34 4.72
C ASP A 98 -19.10 3.87 3.42
N VAL A 99 -20.42 4.04 3.32
CA VAL A 99 -21.22 3.72 2.13
C VAL A 99 -20.85 4.58 0.91
N ASP A 100 -20.30 5.78 1.13
CA ASP A 100 -19.86 6.70 0.07
C ASP A 100 -18.44 6.37 -0.44
N GLY A 101 -17.82 5.27 0.00
CA GLY A 101 -16.47 4.88 -0.46
C GLY A 101 -15.32 5.60 0.24
N LYS A 102 -15.62 6.46 1.23
CA LYS A 102 -14.61 7.22 1.98
C LYS A 102 -13.73 6.28 2.79
N GLY A 103 -12.42 6.55 2.74
CA GLY A 103 -11.43 5.71 3.41
C GLY A 103 -11.14 4.37 2.72
N SER A 104 -11.62 4.11 1.51
CA SER A 104 -11.18 2.95 0.71
C SER A 104 -9.72 3.08 0.26
N THR A 105 -9.08 1.97 -0.14
CA THR A 105 -7.73 2.02 -0.73
C THR A 105 -7.72 2.83 -2.04
N ALA A 106 -8.81 2.83 -2.80
CA ALA A 106 -8.95 3.65 -3.99
C ALA A 106 -8.95 5.16 -3.69
N THR A 107 -9.62 5.58 -2.61
CA THR A 107 -9.63 6.99 -2.20
C THR A 107 -8.23 7.42 -1.72
N LEU A 108 -7.52 6.56 -0.99
CA LEU A 108 -6.13 6.80 -0.63
C LEU A 108 -5.21 6.94 -1.85
N ALA A 109 -5.36 6.04 -2.83
CA ALA A 109 -4.58 6.09 -4.06
C ALA A 109 -4.82 7.39 -4.85
N ARG A 110 -6.07 7.86 -4.92
CA ARG A 110 -6.42 9.15 -5.52
C ARG A 110 -5.81 10.32 -4.76
N LEU A 111 -5.90 10.32 -3.43
CA LEU A 111 -5.34 11.39 -2.59
C LEU A 111 -3.83 11.52 -2.78
N LEU A 112 -3.12 10.39 -2.91
CA LEU A 112 -1.68 10.36 -3.11
C LEU A 112 -1.24 10.52 -4.56
N ASP A 113 -2.18 10.64 -5.51
CA ASP A 113 -1.91 10.57 -6.95
C ASP A 113 -0.96 9.39 -7.28
N ALA A 114 -1.37 8.20 -6.82
CA ALA A 114 -0.56 6.99 -6.84
C ALA A 114 -1.21 5.92 -7.74
N PRO A 115 -0.47 5.35 -8.71
CA PRO A 115 -0.96 4.22 -9.49
C PRO A 115 -1.21 3.00 -8.60
N VAL A 116 -2.22 2.22 -8.96
CA VAL A 116 -2.63 1.00 -8.25
C VAL A 116 -2.11 -0.23 -8.98
N VAL A 117 -1.41 -1.09 -8.26
CA VAL A 117 -1.10 -2.47 -8.67
C VAL A 117 -2.15 -3.39 -8.03
N LEU A 118 -3.02 -3.96 -8.85
CA LEU A 118 -4.09 -4.84 -8.40
C LEU A 118 -3.59 -6.31 -8.40
N VAL A 119 -3.46 -6.87 -7.21
CA VAL A 119 -3.16 -8.30 -7.00
C VAL A 119 -4.43 -9.10 -7.15
N VAL A 120 -4.42 -10.08 -8.06
CA VAL A 120 -5.54 -10.97 -8.32
C VAL A 120 -5.13 -12.38 -7.94
N ASP A 121 -5.91 -12.99 -7.04
CA ASP A 121 -5.73 -14.41 -6.71
C ASP A 121 -6.37 -15.27 -7.81
N CYS A 122 -5.55 -16.06 -8.48
CA CYS A 122 -5.97 -16.91 -9.59
C CYS A 122 -6.25 -18.36 -9.17
N HIS A 123 -6.34 -18.65 -7.86
CA HIS A 123 -6.62 -20.01 -7.41
C HIS A 123 -7.96 -20.52 -7.98
N GLY A 124 -7.92 -21.68 -8.64
CA GLY A 124 -9.09 -22.28 -9.29
C GLY A 124 -9.53 -21.57 -10.59
N MET A 125 -8.75 -20.62 -11.11
CA MET A 125 -9.07 -19.90 -12.34
C MET A 125 -8.36 -20.51 -13.54
N ASN A 126 -9.07 -20.59 -14.68
CA ASN A 126 -8.50 -20.96 -15.98
C ASN A 126 -7.97 -19.68 -16.68
N ARG A 127 -8.27 -19.47 -17.97
CA ARG A 127 -7.73 -18.35 -18.77
C ARG A 127 -8.52 -17.03 -18.64
N GLY A 128 -9.08 -16.77 -17.47
CA GLY A 128 -10.11 -15.72 -17.29
C GLY A 128 -9.59 -14.30 -17.05
N ILE A 129 -8.38 -14.14 -16.49
CA ILE A 129 -7.83 -12.83 -16.09
C ILE A 129 -6.77 -12.32 -17.08
N ALA A 130 -6.03 -13.23 -17.70
CA ALA A 130 -4.98 -12.96 -18.66
C ALA A 130 -4.98 -14.06 -19.74
N PRO A 131 -4.58 -13.74 -20.99
CA PRO A 131 -4.63 -14.65 -22.14
C PRO A 131 -3.76 -15.92 -21.99
#